data_AF-A0A543PZ48-F1
#
_entry.id   AF-A0A543PZ48-F1
#
_cell.length_a   1.000
_cell.length_b   1.000
_cell.length_c   1.000
_cell.angle_alpha   90.00
_cell.angle_beta   90.00
_cell.angle_gamma   90.00
#
_symmetry.space_group_name_H-M   'P 1'
#
loop_
_entity.id
_entity.type
_entity.pdbx_description
1 polymer ?
#
loop_
_entity_poly.entity_id
_entity_poly.type
_entity_poly.pdbx_seq_one_letter_code
_entity_poly.pdbx_strand_id
1 'polypeptide(L)'
;MKPFFEKLIAISFIATACLLFLTAWSLMAWSIWNLWNVLRFGKSLSETLLSTISSVVIAMAVIEVVRYIIEEEIYLPRTQITPGQKEITGGVVKIYVIIIISVGLEGLVFLFKAGLENISLLPYPAVIILASVLALVGLGIYQKMTK
;
A
#
# COMPACT_ATOMS: atom_id res chain seq x y z
N MET A 1 -34.61 -7.31 -6.11
CA MET A 1 -33.70 -6.20 -6.47
C MET A 1 -32.42 -6.17 -5.62
N LYS A 2 -32.46 -6.45 -4.31
CA LYS A 2 -31.26 -6.57 -3.44
C LYS A 2 -30.14 -7.52 -3.95
N PRO A 3 -30.42 -8.76 -4.43
CA PRO A 3 -29.35 -9.69 -4.80
C PRO A 3 -28.63 -9.34 -6.12
N PHE A 4 -29.28 -8.54 -6.99
CA PHE A 4 -28.65 -8.09 -8.23
C PHE A 4 -27.65 -6.96 -7.95
N PHE A 5 -27.99 -6.04 -7.05
CA PHE A 5 -27.13 -4.92 -6.67
C PHE A 5 -25.89 -5.38 -5.89
N GLU A 6 -26.06 -6.35 -4.97
CA GLU A 6 -24.94 -6.96 -4.25
C GLU A 6 -23.97 -7.68 -5.18
N LYS A 7 -24.49 -8.44 -6.16
CA LYS A 7 -23.65 -9.08 -7.20
C LYS A 7 -22.90 -8.05 -8.04
N LEU A 8 -23.54 -6.95 -8.42
CA LEU A 8 -22.92 -5.88 -9.22
C LEU A 8 -21.75 -5.22 -8.45
N ILE A 9 -21.93 -4.97 -7.16
CA ILE A 9 -20.89 -4.42 -6.28
C ILE A 9 -19.74 -5.42 -6.11
N ALA A 10 -20.02 -6.70 -5.87
CA ALA A 10 -18.98 -7.71 -5.75
C ALA A 10 -18.14 -7.82 -7.04
N ILE A 11 -18.79 -7.76 -8.21
CA ILE A 11 -18.09 -7.77 -9.50
C ILE A 11 -17.18 -6.55 -9.66
N SER A 12 -17.62 -5.35 -9.24
CA SER A 12 -16.78 -4.15 -9.34
C SER A 12 -15.55 -4.21 -8.44
N PHE A 13 -15.67 -4.76 -7.23
CA PHE A 13 -14.52 -5.00 -6.34
C PHE A 13 -13.54 -6.01 -6.91
N ILE A 14 -14.04 -7.12 -7.46
CA ILE A 14 -13.20 -8.14 -8.13
C ILE A 14 -12.47 -7.53 -9.33
N ALA A 15 -13.16 -6.76 -10.17
CA ALA A 15 -12.56 -6.09 -11.32
C ALA A 15 -11.47 -5.11 -10.88
N THR A 16 -11.73 -4.33 -9.83
CA THR A 16 -10.76 -3.38 -9.26
C THR A 16 -9.53 -4.11 -8.70
N ALA A 17 -9.73 -5.16 -7.90
CA ALA A 17 -8.65 -5.98 -7.35
C ALA A 17 -7.79 -6.59 -8.46
N CYS A 18 -8.41 -7.09 -9.53
CA CYS A 18 -7.72 -7.65 -10.69
C CYS A 18 -6.87 -6.59 -11.42
N LEU A 19 -7.42 -5.41 -11.68
CA LEU A 19 -6.68 -4.31 -12.32
C LEU A 19 -5.49 -3.87 -11.48
N LEU A 20 -5.69 -3.65 -10.18
CA LEU A 20 -4.62 -3.28 -9.26
C LEU A 20 -3.52 -4.35 -9.21
N PHE A 21 -3.91 -5.63 -9.15
CA PHE A 21 -2.95 -6.73 -9.17
C PHE A 21 -2.10 -6.76 -10.45
N LEU A 22 -2.73 -6.58 -11.62
CA LEU A 22 -2.04 -6.51 -12.91
C LEU A 22 -1.07 -5.31 -12.98
N THR A 23 -1.46 -4.15 -12.45
CA THR A 23 -0.57 -2.97 -12.40
C THR A 23 0.62 -3.20 -11.48
N ALA A 24 0.43 -3.82 -10.31
CA ALA A 24 1.52 -4.16 -9.41
C ALA A 24 2.51 -5.15 -10.06
N TRP A 25 1.99 -6.18 -10.73
CA TRP A 25 2.81 -7.11 -11.50
C TRP A 25 3.58 -6.43 -12.64
N SER A 26 2.94 -5.47 -13.32
CA SER A 26 3.59 -4.70 -14.39
C SER A 26 4.75 -3.86 -13.86
N LEU A 27 4.60 -3.22 -12.69
CA LEU A 27 5.68 -2.48 -12.02
C LEU A 27 6.85 -3.40 -11.66
N MET A 28 6.57 -4.59 -11.13
CA MET A 28 7.62 -5.57 -10.80
C MET A 28 8.36 -6.05 -12.05
N ALA A 29 7.63 -6.42 -13.10
CA ALA A 29 8.21 -6.86 -14.37
C ALA A 29 9.07 -5.76 -15.01
N TRP A 30 8.57 -4.53 -15.02
CA TRP A 30 9.31 -3.38 -15.52
C TRP A 30 10.61 -3.13 -14.72
N SER A 31 10.54 -3.29 -13.40
CA SER A 31 11.70 -3.12 -12.51
C SER A 31 12.80 -4.14 -12.78
N ILE A 32 12.44 -5.41 -13.01
CA ILE A 32 13.38 -6.48 -13.38
C ILE A 32 14.00 -6.20 -14.75
N TRP A 33 13.17 -5.78 -15.72
CA TRP A 33 13.63 -5.44 -17.06
C TRP A 33 14.63 -4.28 -17.06
N ASN A 34 14.34 -3.23 -16.28
CA ASN A 34 15.22 -2.07 -16.15
C ASN A 34 16.58 -2.45 -15.55
N LEU A 35 16.57 -3.27 -14.49
CA LEU A 35 17.80 -3.75 -13.84
C LEU A 35 18.67 -4.57 -14.81
N TRP A 36 18.05 -5.45 -15.60
CA TRP A 36 18.76 -6.26 -16.60
C TRP A 36 19.43 -5.39 -17.66
N ASN A 37 18.75 -4.35 -18.15
CA ASN A 37 19.32 -3.44 -19.14
C ASN A 37 20.52 -2.68 -18.59
N VAL A 38 20.47 -2.23 -17.35
CA VAL A 38 21.58 -1.46 -16.74
C VAL A 38 22.82 -2.32 -16.53
N LEU A 39 22.67 -3.59 -16.15
CA LEU A 39 23.77 -4.55 -16.05
C LEU A 39 24.46 -4.79 -17.42
N ARG A 40 23.71 -4.71 -18.53
CA ARG A 40 24.26 -4.91 -19.87
C ARG A 40 24.83 -3.65 -20.52
N PHE A 41 24.26 -2.48 -20.24
CA PHE A 41 24.55 -1.23 -20.97
C PHE A 41 25.26 -0.15 -20.13
N GLY A 42 25.62 -0.44 -18.86
CA GLY A 42 26.56 0.37 -18.08
C GLY A 42 26.03 1.71 -17.55
N LYS A 43 24.73 1.83 -17.24
CA LYS A 43 24.15 3.00 -16.57
C LYS A 43 24.48 3.06 -15.07
N SER A 44 24.19 4.20 -14.43
CA SER A 44 24.29 4.42 -12.98
C SER A 44 23.53 3.35 -12.19
N LEU A 45 24.28 2.41 -11.61
CA LEU A 45 23.72 1.27 -10.87
C LEU A 45 22.97 1.74 -9.61
N SER A 46 23.47 2.75 -8.91
CA SER A 46 22.87 3.30 -7.69
C SER A 46 21.47 3.87 -7.91
N GLU A 47 21.32 4.77 -8.89
CA GLU A 47 20.02 5.38 -9.24
C GLU A 47 19.01 4.33 -9.71
N THR A 48 19.47 3.35 -10.49
CA THR A 48 18.63 2.27 -11.02
C THR A 48 18.15 1.36 -9.89
N LEU A 49 19.04 0.92 -9.00
CA LEU A 49 18.69 0.09 -7.85
C LEU A 49 17.66 0.77 -6.96
N LEU A 50 17.84 2.07 -6.73
CA LEU A 50 16.96 2.86 -5.89
C LEU A 50 15.58 3.07 -6.54
N SER A 51 15.54 3.32 -7.85
CA SER A 51 14.28 3.34 -8.61
C SER A 51 13.59 1.98 -8.58
N THR A 52 14.33 0.88 -8.71
CA THR A 52 13.80 -0.49 -8.62
C THR A 52 13.21 -0.76 -7.24
N ILE A 53 13.91 -0.40 -6.16
CA ILE A 53 13.40 -0.52 -4.79
C ILE A 53 12.09 0.28 -4.64
N SER A 54 12.06 1.51 -5.16
CA SER A 54 10.86 2.35 -5.12
C SER A 54 9.68 1.70 -5.83
N SER A 55 9.87 1.23 -7.07
CA SER A 55 8.82 0.55 -7.84
C SER A 55 8.34 -0.75 -7.17
N VAL A 56 9.24 -1.51 -6.53
CA VAL A 56 8.89 -2.74 -5.80
C VAL A 56 8.08 -2.43 -4.54
N VAL A 57 8.46 -1.40 -3.77
CA VAL A 57 7.72 -0.97 -2.57
C VAL A 57 6.32 -0.49 -2.93
N ILE A 58 6.18 0.29 -4.01
CA ILE A 58 4.88 0.71 -4.52
C ILE A 58 4.04 -0.50 -4.93
N ALA A 59 4.63 -1.46 -5.67
CA ALA A 59 3.92 -2.67 -6.08
C ALA A 59 3.47 -3.51 -4.87
N MET A 60 4.30 -3.65 -3.84
CA MET A 60 3.95 -4.32 -2.59
C MET A 60 2.78 -3.63 -1.89
N ALA A 61 2.81 -2.30 -1.78
CA ALA A 61 1.72 -1.54 -1.16
C ALA A 61 0.39 -1.76 -1.89
N VAL A 62 0.40 -1.79 -3.22
CA VAL A 62 -0.81 -2.08 -4.02
C VAL A 62 -1.31 -3.50 -3.77
N ILE A 63 -0.41 -4.49 -3.68
CA ILE A 63 -0.79 -5.89 -3.40
C ILE A 63 -1.43 -6.04 -2.02
N GLU A 64 -0.93 -5.37 -1.00
CA GLU A 64 -1.55 -5.37 0.34
C GLU A 64 -2.98 -4.82 0.31
N VAL A 65 -3.22 -3.76 -0.46
CA VAL A 65 -4.57 -3.21 -0.66
C VAL A 65 -5.47 -4.20 -1.42
N VAL A 66 -4.96 -4.85 -2.46
CA VAL A 66 -5.70 -5.89 -3.20
C VAL A 66 -6.09 -7.04 -2.28
N ARG A 67 -5.15 -7.52 -1.46
CA ARG A 67 -5.38 -8.60 -0.50
C ARG A 67 -6.47 -8.19 0.51
N TYR A 68 -6.42 -6.97 1.01
CA TYR A 68 -7.46 -6.45 1.90
C TYR A 68 -8.84 -6.44 1.24
N ILE A 69 -8.97 -5.93 0.00
CA ILE A 69 -10.25 -5.89 -0.73
C ILE A 69 -10.81 -7.32 -0.90
N ILE A 70 -9.95 -8.27 -1.26
CA ILE A 70 -10.34 -9.66 -1.45
C ILE A 70 -10.79 -10.28 -0.12
N GLU A 71 -10.03 -10.12 0.96
CA GLU A 71 -10.39 -10.66 2.27
C GLU A 71 -11.70 -10.05 2.79
N GLU A 72 -11.83 -8.73 2.78
CA GLU A 72 -12.91 -8.02 3.46
C GLU A 72 -14.23 -8.02 2.68
N GLU A 73 -14.22 -7.92 1.33
CA GLU A 73 -15.45 -7.84 0.53
C GLU A 73 -15.82 -9.16 -0.18
N ILE A 74 -14.88 -10.10 -0.38
CA ILE A 74 -15.14 -11.38 -1.07
C ILE A 74 -15.25 -12.54 -0.08
N TYR A 75 -14.33 -12.65 0.89
CA TYR A 75 -14.29 -13.79 1.82
C TYR A 75 -15.08 -13.58 3.11
N LEU A 76 -15.32 -12.33 3.54
CA LEU A 76 -16.23 -12.00 4.64
C LEU A 76 -17.60 -11.55 4.10
N PRO A 77 -18.54 -12.45 3.82
CA PRO A 77 -19.88 -12.06 3.40
C PRO A 77 -20.59 -11.28 4.52
N ARG A 78 -21.19 -10.14 4.17
CA ARG A 78 -22.00 -9.23 5.01
C ARG A 78 -23.20 -9.88 5.73
N THR A 79 -23.36 -11.20 5.68
CA THR A 79 -24.48 -11.97 6.25
C THR A 79 -24.17 -12.69 7.55
N GLN A 80 -22.90 -12.73 8.00
CA GLN A 80 -22.52 -13.18 9.35
C GLN A 80 -22.41 -12.02 10.37
N ILE A 81 -23.07 -10.90 10.08
CA ILE A 81 -23.04 -9.71 10.93
C ILE A 81 -23.99 -9.93 12.13
N THR A 82 -23.42 -10.34 13.26
CA THR A 82 -24.08 -10.23 14.57
C THR A 82 -23.82 -8.81 15.09
N PRO A 83 -24.80 -8.11 15.70
CA PRO A 83 -24.68 -6.67 15.91
C PRO A 83 -23.68 -6.36 17.04
N GLY A 84 -22.54 -5.77 16.68
CA GLY A 84 -21.61 -5.14 17.60
C GLY A 84 -20.78 -4.09 16.87
N GLN A 85 -20.87 -2.83 17.30
CA GLN A 85 -20.09 -1.69 16.79
C GLN A 85 -18.57 -1.93 16.66
N LYS A 86 -18.03 -2.99 17.28
CA LYS A 86 -16.62 -3.42 17.22
C LYS A 86 -16.15 -3.89 15.83
N GLU A 87 -17.02 -4.45 14.99
CA GLU A 87 -16.58 -5.02 13.70
C GLU A 87 -16.35 -3.98 12.60
N ILE A 88 -17.22 -2.96 12.51
CA ILE A 88 -17.06 -1.88 11.50
C ILE A 88 -15.76 -1.09 11.74
N THR A 89 -15.37 -0.92 13.00
CA THR A 89 -14.09 -0.31 13.34
C THR A 89 -12.89 -1.21 13.03
N GLY A 90 -13.05 -2.53 13.01
CA GLY A 90 -11.98 -3.48 12.71
C GLY A 90 -11.46 -3.37 11.29
N GLY A 91 -12.36 -3.37 10.30
CA GLY A 91 -11.99 -3.20 8.89
C GLY A 91 -11.34 -1.85 8.61
N VAL A 92 -11.93 -0.77 9.12
CA VAL A 92 -11.37 0.60 9.01
C VAL A 92 -9.98 0.68 9.65
N VAL A 93 -9.77 0.07 10.81
CA VAL A 93 -8.45 0.02 11.45
C VAL A 93 -7.46 -0.78 10.60
N LYS A 94 -7.86 -1.92 10.03
CA LYS A 94 -7.00 -2.78 9.21
C LYS A 94 -6.52 -2.06 7.95
N ILE A 95 -7.41 -1.41 7.20
CA ILE A 95 -7.00 -0.60 6.04
C ILE A 95 -6.09 0.57 6.45
N TYR A 96 -6.36 1.21 7.60
CA TYR A 96 -5.54 2.32 8.08
C TYR A 96 -4.12 1.88 8.47
N VAL A 97 -3.97 0.70 9.07
CA VAL A 97 -2.66 0.10 9.35
C VAL A 97 -1.88 -0.15 8.07
N ILE A 98 -2.51 -0.70 7.01
CA ILE A 98 -1.87 -0.91 5.71
C ILE A 98 -1.36 0.42 5.14
N ILE A 99 -2.17 1.47 5.21
CA ILE A 99 -1.78 2.82 4.75
C ILE A 99 -0.58 3.34 5.54
N ILE A 100 -0.61 3.25 6.88
CA ILE A 100 0.51 3.73 7.72
C ILE A 100 1.81 3.00 7.40
N ILE A 101 1.77 1.67 7.27
CA ILE A 101 2.94 0.86 6.92
C ILE A 101 3.45 1.27 5.53
N SER A 102 2.56 1.44 4.55
CA SER A 102 2.92 1.86 3.19
C SER A 102 3.58 3.24 3.17
N VAL A 103 3.01 4.24 3.86
CA VAL A 103 3.58 5.59 3.94
C VAL A 103 4.94 5.56 4.65
N GLY A 104 5.09 4.74 5.70
CA GLY A 104 6.38 4.55 6.38
C GLY A 104 7.45 3.95 5.47
N LEU A 105 7.09 2.90 4.70
CA LEU A 105 8.00 2.29 3.73
C LEU A 105 8.39 3.28 2.62
N GLU A 106 7.44 4.04 2.09
CA GLU A 106 7.70 5.05 1.06
C GLU A 106 8.64 6.15 1.57
N GLY A 107 8.42 6.63 2.80
CA GLY A 107 9.32 7.58 3.46
C GLY A 107 10.75 7.05 3.61
N LEU A 108 10.92 5.77 3.93
CA LEU A 108 12.23 5.13 4.02
C LEU A 108 12.92 5.02 2.65
N VAL A 109 12.18 4.70 1.60
CA VAL A 109 12.71 4.66 0.23
C VAL A 109 13.19 6.05 -0.20
N PHE A 110 12.38 7.09 0.02
CA PHE A 110 12.76 8.47 -0.28
C PHE A 110 13.96 8.94 0.56
N LEU A 111 14.11 8.46 1.79
CA LEU A 111 15.27 8.76 2.63
C LEU A 111 16.57 8.28 1.97
N PHE A 112 16.59 7.05 1.47
CA PHE A 112 17.75 6.52 0.73
C PHE A 112 18.00 7.29 -0.57
N LYS A 113 16.92 7.74 -1.24
CA LYS A 113 17.02 8.58 -2.44
C LYS A 113 17.66 9.93 -2.19
N ALA A 114 17.15 10.66 -1.21
CA ALA A 114 17.73 11.93 -0.80
C ALA A 114 19.17 11.78 -0.29
N GLY A 115 19.45 10.70 0.46
CA GLY A 115 20.78 10.43 1.02
C GLY A 115 21.88 10.16 -0.03
N LEU A 116 21.51 9.64 -1.20
CA LEU A 116 22.46 9.39 -2.29
C LEU A 116 22.59 10.56 -3.28
N GLU A 117 21.55 11.38 -3.45
CA GLU A 117 21.56 12.52 -4.38
C GLU A 117 22.06 13.80 -3.71
N ASN A 118 21.33 14.33 -2.73
CA ASN A 118 21.61 15.62 -2.10
C ASN A 118 20.98 15.69 -0.70
N ILE A 119 21.81 15.93 0.32
CA ILE A 119 21.39 16.08 1.73
C ILE A 119 20.29 17.14 1.91
N SER A 120 20.26 18.18 1.08
CA SER A 120 19.21 19.22 1.12
C SER A 120 17.78 18.69 0.86
N LEU A 121 17.64 17.49 0.28
CA LEU A 121 16.35 16.84 0.01
C LEU A 121 15.83 16.01 1.19
N LEU A 122 16.64 15.78 2.24
CA LEU A 122 16.27 15.00 3.43
C LEU A 122 15.06 15.50 4.22
N PRO A 123 14.70 16.80 4.24
CA PRO A 123 13.51 17.25 4.96
C PRO A 123 12.21 16.60 4.46
N TYR A 124 12.10 16.31 3.16
CA TYR A 124 10.88 15.72 2.60
C TYR A 124 10.61 14.30 3.10
N PRO A 125 11.54 13.32 3.00
CA PRO A 125 11.38 12.00 3.62
C PRO A 125 11.17 12.07 5.14
N ALA A 126 11.85 13.00 5.83
CA ALA A 126 11.69 13.17 7.27
C ALA A 126 10.25 13.54 7.66
N VAL A 127 9.60 14.43 6.89
CA VAL A 127 8.18 14.79 7.10
C VAL A 127 7.25 13.61 6.83
N ILE A 128 7.51 12.80 5.81
CA ILE A 128 6.70 11.59 5.52
C ILE A 128 6.81 10.60 6.67
N ILE A 129 8.02 10.34 7.17
CA ILE A 129 8.25 9.44 8.31
C ILE A 129 7.60 10.00 9.58
N LEU A 130 7.72 11.30 9.83
CA LEU A 130 7.04 11.93 10.97
C LEU A 130 5.53 11.80 10.86
N ALA A 131 4.96 12.02 9.68
CA ALA A 131 3.53 11.88 9.42
C ALA A 131 3.04 10.43 9.65
N SER A 132 3.82 9.42 9.24
CA SER A 132 3.45 8.02 9.47
C SER A 132 3.47 7.65 10.96
N VAL A 133 4.44 8.16 11.73
CA VAL A 133 4.49 8.02 13.19
C VAL A 133 3.29 8.72 13.85
N LEU A 134 2.96 9.95 13.43
CA LEU A 134 1.79 10.66 13.95
C LEU A 134 0.48 9.95 13.62
N ALA A 135 0.35 9.40 12.41
CA ALA A 135 -0.81 8.59 12.03
C ALA A 135 -0.92 7.31 12.87
N LEU A 136 0.21 6.65 13.18
CA LEU A 136 0.25 5.50 14.08
C LEU A 136 -0.20 5.86 15.51
N VAL A 137 0.30 6.98 16.05
CA VAL A 137 -0.11 7.49 17.37
C VAL A 137 -1.59 7.85 17.37
N GLY A 138 -2.08 8.55 16.33
CA GLY A 138 -3.48 8.90 16.15
C GLY A 138 -4.39 7.67 16.10
N LEU A 139 -3.97 6.62 15.39
CA LEU A 139 -4.67 5.34 15.38
C LEU A 139 -4.69 4.69 16.78
N GLY A 140 -3.58 4.74 17.52
CA GLY A 140 -3.51 4.24 18.89
C GLY A 140 -4.47 4.95 19.84
N ILE A 141 -4.58 6.28 19.72
CA ILE A 141 -5.54 7.09 20.48
C ILE A 141 -6.98 6.73 20.09
N TYR A 142 -7.27 6.64 18.79
CA TYR A 142 -8.58 6.25 18.28
C TYR A 142 -9.03 4.88 18.82
N GLN A 143 -8.14 3.88 18.81
CA GLN A 143 -8.43 2.57 19.38
C GLN A 143 -8.66 2.61 20.89
N LYS A 144 -7.94 3.45 21.63
CA LYS A 144 -8.13 3.63 23.07
C LYS A 144 -9.48 4.27 23.41
N MET A 145 -9.96 5.21 22.61
CA MET A 145 -11.27 5.86 22.82
C MET A 145 -12.45 4.99 22.39
N THR A 146 -12.21 4.07 21.45
CA THR A 146 -13.23 3.16 20.91
C THR A 146 -13.41 1.91 21.79
N LYS A 147 -12.37 1.51 22.54
CA LYS A 147 -12.43 0.42 23.53
C LYS A 147 -13.09 0.86 24.82
#